data_AF-J9A940-F1
#
_entry.id   AF-J9A940-F1
#
_cell.length_a   1.000
_cell.length_b   1.000
_cell.length_c   1.000
_cell.angle_alpha   90.00
_cell.angle_beta   90.00
_cell.angle_gamma   90.00
#
_symmetry.space_group_name_H-M   'P 1'
#
loop_
_entity.id
_entity.type
_entity.pdbx_description
1 polymer ?
#
loop_
_entity_poly.entity_id
_entity_poly.type
_entity_poly.pdbx_seq_one_letter_code
_entity_poly.pdbx_strand_id
1 'polypeptide(L)'
;MAHELAMKHNAHGLLLTTEATREQSINYGSVVIDSNGKVLHYVDKPTTFVSPHISCGVYLLRAIVVERIGKAYSCSDTDTKQ
;
A
#
# COMPACT_ATOMS: atom_id res chain seq x y z
N MET A 1 -0.33 14.69 -5.64
CA MET A 1 0.12 13.30 -5.92
C MET A 1 0.96 13.19 -7.20
N ALA A 2 0.52 13.65 -8.36
CA ALA A 2 1.32 13.52 -9.60
C ALA A 2 2.69 14.21 -9.52
N HIS A 3 2.75 15.45 -9.04
CA HIS A 3 4.00 16.18 -8.82
C HIS A 3 4.93 15.45 -7.82
N GLU A 4 4.39 15.02 -6.68
CA GLU A 4 5.13 14.24 -5.67
C GLU A 4 5.75 12.95 -6.25
N LEU A 5 4.99 12.20 -7.05
CA LEU A 5 5.51 10.98 -7.67
C LEU A 5 6.57 11.32 -8.73
N ALA A 6 6.47 12.45 -9.42
CA ALA A 6 7.50 12.90 -10.34
C ALA A 6 8.82 13.22 -9.61
N MET A 7 8.76 13.84 -8.43
CA MET A 7 9.94 14.18 -7.61
C MET A 7 10.54 12.97 -6.89
N LYS A 8 9.71 12.01 -6.44
CA LYS A 8 10.15 10.77 -5.80
C LYS A 8 10.50 9.72 -6.87
N HIS A 9 11.64 9.89 -7.54
CA HIS A 9 12.10 9.00 -8.63
C HIS A 9 12.17 7.51 -8.22
N ASN A 10 12.54 7.23 -6.97
CA ASN A 10 12.64 5.86 -6.44
C ASN A 10 11.28 5.28 -5.99
N ALA A 11 10.22 6.09 -5.92
CA ALA A 11 8.90 5.59 -5.57
C ALA A 11 8.23 4.97 -6.81
N HIS A 12 7.71 3.75 -6.65
CA HIS A 12 6.90 3.09 -7.67
C HIS A 12 5.43 3.50 -7.64
N GLY A 13 4.99 4.15 -6.55
CA GLY A 13 3.67 4.70 -6.41
C GLY A 13 3.49 5.50 -5.13
N LEU A 14 2.34 6.14 -5.01
CA LEU A 14 1.86 6.84 -3.83
C LEU A 14 0.53 6.24 -3.39
N LEU A 15 0.31 6.25 -2.08
CA LEU A 15 -0.95 5.89 -1.43
C LEU A 15 -1.43 7.10 -0.64
N LEU A 16 -2.69 7.48 -0.82
CA LEU A 16 -3.30 8.51 0.02
C LEU A 16 -3.75 7.87 1.34
N THR A 17 -3.29 8.44 2.44
CA THR A 17 -3.66 8.02 3.79
C THR A 17 -4.34 9.14 4.56
N THR A 18 -5.18 8.76 5.51
CA THR A 18 -5.73 9.66 6.54
C THR A 18 -5.49 9.06 7.90
N GLU A 19 -5.48 9.90 8.94
CA GLU A 19 -5.58 9.43 10.31
C GLU A 19 -7.03 9.00 10.60
N ALA A 20 -7.16 7.91 11.34
CA ALA A 20 -8.42 7.42 11.87
C ALA A 20 -8.25 7.06 13.34
N THR A 21 -9.37 6.93 14.06
CA THR A 21 -9.32 6.48 15.45
C THR A 21 -8.82 5.04 15.54
N ARG A 22 -8.28 4.66 16.70
CA ARG A 22 -7.81 3.30 16.97
C ARG A 22 -8.86 2.24 16.65
N GLU A 23 -10.11 2.50 17.03
CA GLU A 23 -11.25 1.61 16.79
C GLU A 23 -11.66 1.53 15.32
N GLN A 24 -11.48 2.61 14.56
CA GLN A 24 -11.77 2.61 13.12
C GLN A 24 -10.66 1.92 12.31
N SER A 25 -9.42 2.04 12.74
CA SER A 25 -8.24 1.57 11.99
C SER A 25 -8.25 0.08 11.66
N ILE A 26 -8.90 -0.75 12.48
CA ILE A 26 -9.00 -2.21 12.27
C ILE A 26 -9.91 -2.60 11.10
N ASN A 27 -10.77 -1.68 10.65
CA ASN A 27 -11.72 -1.93 9.56
C ASN A 27 -11.16 -1.66 8.17
N TYR A 28 -9.94 -1.10 8.08
CA TYR A 28 -9.32 -0.65 6.84
C TYR A 28 -7.89 -1.17 6.71
N GLY A 29 -7.25 -0.90 5.56
CA GLY A 29 -5.83 -1.13 5.40
C GLY A 29 -5.02 -0.14 6.25
N SER A 30 -4.41 -0.63 7.32
CA SER A 30 -3.55 0.17 8.21
C SER A 30 -2.14 0.30 7.61
N VAL A 31 -1.59 1.50 7.69
CA VAL A 31 -0.34 1.87 7.04
C VAL A 31 0.64 2.39 8.09
N VAL A 32 1.83 1.79 8.17
CA VAL A 32 2.93 2.32 8.97
C VAL A 32 3.81 3.17 8.06
N ILE A 33 4.03 4.42 8.45
CA ILE A 33 4.76 5.42 7.67
C ILE A 33 5.93 5.94 8.53
N ASP A 34 7.10 6.11 7.93
CA ASP A 34 8.24 6.75 8.61
C ASP A 34 8.10 8.28 8.66
N SER A 35 9.05 8.96 9.30
CA SER A 35 9.07 10.42 9.40
C SER A 35 9.20 11.15 8.06
N ASN A 36 9.57 10.46 6.97
CA ASN A 36 9.75 11.01 5.63
C ASN A 36 8.58 10.69 4.69
N GLY A 37 7.49 10.11 5.21
CA GLY A 37 6.33 9.75 4.42
C GLY A 37 6.49 8.45 3.61
N LYS A 38 7.50 7.62 3.91
CA LYS A 38 7.69 6.33 3.25
C LYS A 38 6.87 5.25 3.97
N VAL A 39 6.11 4.48 3.21
CA VAL A 39 5.38 3.31 3.72
C VAL A 39 6.38 2.21 4.09
N LEU A 40 6.29 1.75 5.35
CA LEU A 40 7.08 0.64 5.89
C LEU A 40 6.27 -0.66 5.89
N HIS A 41 5.02 -0.61 6.35
CA HIS A 41 4.12 -1.76 6.41
C HIS A 41 2.71 -1.37 5.96
N TYR A 42 2.05 -2.30 5.28
CA TYR A 42 0.64 -2.23 4.94
C TYR A 42 -0.02 -3.52 5.43
N VAL A 43 -1.05 -3.40 6.27
CA VAL A 43 -1.79 -4.55 6.80
C VAL A 43 -3.26 -4.34 6.49
N ASP A 44 -3.85 -5.23 5.68
CA ASP A 44 -5.28 -5.17 5.40
C ASP A 44 -6.07 -5.66 6.62
N LYS A 45 -6.96 -4.81 7.14
CA LYS A 45 -7.88 -5.08 8.26
C LYS A 45 -7.20 -5.79 9.43
N PRO A 46 -6.27 -5.13 10.12
CA PRO A 46 -5.51 -5.79 11.17
C PRO A 46 -6.40 -6.18 12.36
N THR A 47 -6.12 -7.31 12.99
CA THR A 47 -6.85 -7.79 14.18
C THR A 47 -6.55 -6.97 15.43
N THR A 48 -5.46 -6.20 15.41
CA THR A 48 -5.01 -5.32 16.50
C THR A 48 -4.63 -3.96 15.93
N PHE A 49 -4.59 -2.93 16.77
CA PHE A 49 -4.10 -1.62 16.36
C PHE A 49 -2.62 -1.68 15.93
N VAL A 50 -2.34 -1.17 14.73
CA VAL A 50 -0.99 -1.09 14.15
C VAL A 50 -0.52 0.36 14.02
N SER A 51 -1.34 1.21 13.42
CA SER A 51 -1.05 2.63 13.15
C SER A 51 -2.36 3.40 13.03
N PRO A 52 -2.38 4.71 13.38
CA PRO A 52 -3.55 5.55 13.14
C PRO A 52 -3.77 5.85 11.66
N HIS A 53 -2.77 5.64 10.78
CA HIS A 53 -2.92 5.91 9.36
C HIS A 53 -3.64 4.75 8.65
N ILE A 54 -4.67 5.08 7.89
CA ILE A 54 -5.42 4.14 7.05
C ILE A 54 -5.36 4.54 5.59
N SER A 55 -5.48 3.56 4.69
CA SER A 55 -5.61 3.77 3.26
C SER A 55 -6.97 4.37 2.91
N CYS A 56 -6.96 5.43 2.09
CA CYS A 56 -8.17 6.02 1.51
C CYS A 56 -8.64 5.31 0.23
N GLY A 57 -7.98 4.21 -0.18
CA GLY A 57 -8.30 3.51 -1.43
C GLY A 57 -7.87 4.25 -2.72
N VAL A 58 -7.10 5.33 -2.59
CA VAL A 58 -6.60 6.10 -3.73
C VAL A 58 -5.10 5.89 -3.88
N TYR A 59 -4.71 5.42 -5.07
CA TYR A 59 -3.34 5.07 -5.41
C TYR A 59 -2.93 5.74 -6.72
N LEU A 60 -1.70 6.23 -6.78
CA LEU A 60 -1.07 6.67 -8.01
C LEU A 60 0.16 5.81 -8.26
N LEU A 61 0.12 4.95 -9.27
CA LEU A 61 1.15 3.94 -9.52
C LEU A 61 1.86 4.18 -10.85
N ARG A 62 3.15 3.88 -10.93
CA ARG A 62 3.86 3.77 -12.21
C ARG A 62 3.44 2.48 -12.91
N ALA A 63 3.45 2.48 -14.24
CA ALA A 63 3.05 1.33 -15.07
C ALA A 63 3.77 0.02 -14.70
N ILE A 64 5.04 0.09 -14.28
CA ILE A 64 5.83 -1.06 -13.81
C ILE A 64 5.15 -1.86 -12.68
N VAL A 65 4.31 -1.22 -11.86
CA VAL A 65 3.58 -1.91 -10.79
C VAL A 65 2.54 -2.87 -11.36
N VAL A 66 1.84 -2.46 -12.42
CA VAL A 66 0.83 -3.30 -13.09
C VAL A 66 1.50 -4.52 -13.74
N GLU A 67 2.67 -4.32 -14.36
CA GLU A 67 3.46 -5.42 -14.92
C GLU A 67 3.92 -6.41 -13.83
N ARG A 68 4.41 -5.91 -12.69
CA ARG A 68 4.80 -6.75 -11.55
C ARG A 68 3.64 -7.56 -10.99
N ILE A 69 2.46 -6.94 -10.90
CA ILE A 69 1.23 -7.63 -10.48
C ILE A 69 0.93 -8.77 -11.45
N GLY A 70 0.95 -8.53 -12.76
CA GLY A 70 0.74 -9.57 -13.77
C GLY A 70 1.72 -10.74 -13.65
N LYS A 71 3.01 -10.46 -13.41
CA LYS A 71 4.03 -11.50 -13.17
C LYS A 71 3.75 -12.31 -11.90
N ALA A 72 3.35 -11.65 -10.81
CA ALA A 72 3.02 -12.33 -9.56
C ALA A 72 1.83 -13.29 -9.75
N TYR A 73 0.78 -12.86 -10.46
CA TYR A 73 -0.37 -13.70 -10.79
C TYR A 73 0.03 -14.94 -11.61
N SER A 74 0.91 -14.78 -12.60
CA SER A 74 1.36 -15.92 -13.40
C SER A 74 2.19 -16.94 -12.61
N CYS A 75 2.89 -16.50 -11.57
CA CYS A 75 3.69 -17.38 -10.71
C CYS A 75 2.84 -18.09 -9.64
N SER A 76 1.74 -17.48 -9.17
CA SER A 76 0.83 -18.16 -8.22
C SER A 76 0.07 -19.34 -8.84
N ASP A 77 -0.12 -19.34 -10.16
CA ASP A 77 -0.82 -20.43 -10.86
C ASP A 77 0.04 -21.69 -11.04
N THR A 78 1.37 -21.59 -10.95
CA THR A 78 2.27 -22.75 -11.08
C THR A 78 2.38 -23.60 -9.82
N ASP A 79 1.99 -23.07 -8.66
CA ASP A 79 2.07 -23.79 -7.37
C ASP A 79 0.80 -24.60 -7.03
N THR A 80 -0.27 -24.48 -7.83
CA THR A 80 -1.54 -25.21 -7.58
C THR A 80 -1.68 -26.50 -8.41
N LYS A 81 -0.60 -26.97 -9.06
CA LYS A 81 -0.60 -28.19 -9.91
C LYS A 81 0.31 -29.33 -9.41
N GLN A 82 0.47 -29.50 -8.09
CA GLN A 82 1.02 -30.73 -7.50
C GLN A 82 -0.01 -31.44 -6.65
#